data_AF-A0A7S2YJ50-F1
#
_entry.id   AF-A0A7S2YJ50-F1
#
_cell.length_a   1.000
_cell.length_b   1.000
_cell.length_c   1.000
_cell.angle_alpha   90.00
_cell.angle_beta   90.00
_cell.angle_gamma   90.00
#
_symmetry.space_group_name_H-M   'P 1'
#
loop_
_entity.id
_entity.type
_entity.pdbx_description
1 polymer ?
#
loop_
_entity_poly.entity_id
_entity_poly.type
_entity_poly.pdbx_seq_one_letter_code
_entity_poly.pdbx_strand_id
1 'polypeptide(L)'
;MLKEEIPEIFWHEKNDLDLTNPDTFQSIFFTEQLDLDALADKEDNLATVDTSIHTWFPLVPPDSLNHCLDKVEIALLEAVREQSSAFFEESIRFATLQEWIESLLKEVISLQAKVDSLFKDSIRPMKTVPADHSEKQEWQSVIELLDAANELIRCKASIAGFLSAADDLTALDQVYYGRQKLKQNNLAQLQALQGVTKQLDQYEKLIVTNLREELVESFLDWNASLSGSTNPSASYSFSRTTATGGGAGQNAENLARVRDIIQALTKCQGLGVTVQAFN
;
A
#
# COMPACT_ATOMS: atom_id res chain seq x y z
N MET A 1 60.86 40.12 34.35
CA MET A 1 61.16 40.74 35.66
C MET A 1 61.35 42.22 35.34
N LEU A 2 60.34 43.08 35.42
CA LEU A 2 59.50 43.39 36.58
C LEU A 2 58.02 43.12 36.28
N LYS A 3 57.46 42.17 37.02
CA LYS A 3 56.02 42.05 37.23
C LYS A 3 55.77 42.83 38.52
N GLU A 4 55.55 44.13 38.40
CA GLU A 4 55.03 44.95 39.50
C GLU A 4 53.55 45.20 39.19
N GLU A 5 52.79 44.34 39.85
CA GLU A 5 51.36 44.37 40.18
C GLU A 5 50.53 45.47 39.53
N ILE A 6 49.92 45.11 38.40
CA ILE A 6 48.68 45.75 37.93
C ILE A 6 47.59 45.36 38.95
N PRO A 7 46.92 46.31 39.63
CA PRO A 7 45.88 46.01 40.62
C PRO A 7 44.76 45.13 40.04
N GLU A 8 44.32 44.12 40.80
CA GLU A 8 43.37 43.06 40.39
C GLU A 8 41.97 43.57 40.00
N ILE A 9 41.66 44.83 40.27
CA ILE A 9 40.42 45.52 39.86
C ILE A 9 40.23 45.60 38.34
N PHE A 10 41.33 45.56 37.57
CA PHE A 10 41.29 45.60 36.11
C PHE A 10 41.12 44.22 35.46
N TRP A 11 41.19 43.13 36.24
CA TRP A 11 41.11 41.76 35.74
C TRP A 11 39.77 41.07 36.04
N HIS A 12 38.83 41.75 36.69
CA HIS A 12 37.51 41.17 36.91
C HIS A 12 36.66 41.27 35.65
N GLU A 13 36.71 40.16 34.91
CA GLU A 13 35.87 39.70 33.80
C GLU A 13 34.36 39.62 34.14
N LYS A 14 33.87 40.45 35.07
CA LYS A 14 32.50 40.51 35.55
C LYS A 14 32.09 41.97 35.78
N ASN A 15 31.51 42.55 34.74
CA ASN A 15 30.30 43.40 34.77
C ASN A 15 30.17 44.61 35.70
N ASP A 16 31.15 45.02 36.50
CA ASP A 16 30.97 46.14 37.44
C ASP A 16 32.06 47.22 37.34
N LEU A 17 32.59 47.47 36.13
CA LEU A 17 33.30 48.74 35.89
C LEU A 17 32.29 49.86 35.61
N ASP A 18 31.45 50.15 36.60
CA ASP A 18 30.54 51.29 36.54
C ASP A 18 31.33 52.57 36.81
N LEU A 19 31.73 53.26 35.73
CA LEU A 19 32.41 54.56 35.76
C LEU A 19 31.55 55.67 36.39
N THR A 20 30.29 55.38 36.74
CA THR A 20 29.37 56.30 37.42
C THR A 20 29.48 56.23 38.95
N ASN A 21 30.20 55.26 39.51
CA ASN A 21 30.32 55.08 40.96
C ASN A 21 31.59 55.78 41.51
N PRO A 22 31.48 56.71 42.48
CA PRO A 22 32.62 57.43 43.04
C PRO A 22 33.55 56.54 43.89
N ASP A 23 33.05 55.38 44.32
CA ASP A 23 33.78 54.45 45.20
C ASP A 23 34.86 53.64 44.44
N THR A 24 34.70 53.47 43.13
CA THR A 24 35.68 52.76 42.28
C THR A 24 36.99 53.54 42.20
N PHE A 25 36.92 54.88 42.14
CA PHE A 25 38.09 55.76 42.19
C PHE A 25 38.77 55.75 43.56
N GLN A 26 38.00 55.55 44.63
CA GLN A 26 38.51 55.49 45.99
C GLN A 26 39.37 54.23 46.20
N SER A 27 38.97 53.09 45.62
CA SER A 27 39.75 51.85 45.70
C SER A 27 41.15 51.96 45.07
N ILE A 28 41.30 52.76 44.02
CA ILE A 28 42.59 52.98 43.33
C ILE A 28 43.51 53.88 44.17
N PHE A 29 42.95 54.85 44.91
CA PHE A 29 43.74 55.77 45.75
C PHE A 29 44.23 55.17 47.07
N PHE A 30 43.49 54.20 47.65
CA PHE A 30 43.80 53.63 48.97
C PHE A 30 44.62 52.32 48.92
N THR A 31 44.84 51.74 47.73
CA THR A 31 45.61 50.49 47.60
C THR A 31 47.11 50.68 47.95
N GLU A 32 47.63 51.91 47.97
CA GLU A 32 49.03 52.21 48.31
C GLU A 32 49.27 52.50 49.81
N GLN A 33 48.23 52.44 50.66
CA GLN A 33 48.34 52.74 52.11
C GLN A 33 48.40 51.51 53.04
N LEU A 34 48.45 50.30 52.48
CA LEU A 34 48.52 49.02 53.20
C LEU A 34 49.96 48.49 53.33
N ASP A 35 50.88 49.32 53.82
CA ASP A 35 52.24 48.87 54.20
C ASP A 35 52.71 49.54 55.51
N LEU A 36 51.77 49.71 56.46
CA LEU A 36 52.00 50.37 57.76
C LEU A 36 51.73 49.46 58.98
N ASP A 37 51.79 48.14 58.82
CA ASP A 37 51.69 47.15 59.92
C ASP A 37 53.04 46.47 60.26
N ALA A 38 54.16 46.88 59.63
CA ALA A 38 55.48 46.23 59.80
C ALA A 38 56.39 46.81 60.91
N LEU A 39 55.90 47.65 61.82
CA LEU A 39 56.73 48.25 62.90
C LEU A 39 56.16 48.08 64.33
N ALA A 40 55.21 47.17 64.54
CA ALA A 40 54.58 46.91 65.84
C ALA A 40 55.40 46.02 66.80
N ASP A 41 56.73 46.13 66.81
CA ASP A 41 57.62 45.45 67.78
C ASP A 41 58.70 46.40 68.29
N LYS A 42 58.32 47.29 69.23
CA LYS A 42 59.15 47.86 70.30
C LYS A 42 58.34 48.88 71.11
N GLU A 43 57.64 48.40 72.14
CA GLU A 43 57.25 49.24 73.28
C GLU A 43 58.43 49.35 74.25
N ASP A 44 58.94 50.56 74.48
CA ASP A 44 59.11 51.15 75.83
C ASP A 44 59.75 52.54 75.71
N ASN A 45 58.94 53.60 75.81
CA ASN A 45 59.10 54.65 76.83
C ASN A 45 58.11 55.82 76.60
N LEU A 46 57.42 56.12 77.70
CA LEU A 46 56.39 57.11 77.93
C LEU A 46 56.83 58.56 77.61
N ALA A 47 56.04 59.32 76.83
CA ALA A 47 55.52 60.64 77.20
C ALA A 47 54.78 61.37 76.04
N THR A 48 53.59 61.88 76.38
CA THR A 48 52.93 63.09 75.87
C THR A 48 52.45 63.15 74.41
N VAL A 49 51.14 62.92 74.26
CA VAL A 49 50.16 63.82 73.61
C VAL A 49 50.74 64.90 72.69
N ASP A 50 50.49 64.79 71.39
CA ASP A 50 49.92 65.91 70.62
C ASP A 50 49.25 65.42 69.33
N THR A 51 47.92 65.59 69.29
CA THR A 51 47.07 65.50 68.11
C THR A 51 47.50 66.53 67.06
N SER A 52 47.96 66.08 65.89
CA SER A 52 48.15 66.95 64.73
C SER A 52 47.41 66.39 63.51
N ILE A 53 46.42 67.17 63.08
CA ILE A 53 45.49 66.97 61.98
C ILE A 53 46.24 67.05 60.64
N HIS A 54 46.97 65.99 60.27
CA HIS A 54 47.66 65.90 58.98
C HIS A 54 47.37 64.62 58.19
N THR A 55 46.43 63.78 58.66
CA THR A 55 46.10 62.49 58.04
C THR A 55 45.00 62.54 56.97
N TRP A 56 44.40 63.70 56.70
CA TRP A 56 43.24 63.78 55.78
C TRP A 56 43.53 64.26 54.36
N PHE A 57 44.72 64.80 54.07
CA PHE A 57 45.14 65.12 52.70
C PHE A 57 46.67 65.05 52.55
N PRO A 58 47.24 63.90 52.17
CA PRO A 58 48.60 63.89 51.64
C PRO A 58 48.58 64.66 50.32
N LEU A 59 49.35 65.75 50.21
CA LEU A 59 49.55 66.43 48.94
C LEU A 59 50.30 65.48 48.00
N VAL A 60 49.54 64.83 47.12
CA VAL A 60 50.06 63.94 46.09
C VAL A 60 50.78 64.77 45.02
N PRO A 61 51.97 64.34 44.52
CA PRO A 61 52.69 65.02 43.46
C PRO A 61 51.87 65.16 42.16
N PRO A 62 51.99 66.26 41.39
CA PRO A 62 51.17 66.53 40.21
C PRO A 62 51.31 65.51 39.07
N ASP A 63 52.35 64.67 39.08
CA ASP A 63 52.64 63.70 38.02
C ASP A 63 51.84 62.39 38.15
N SER A 64 51.32 62.07 39.34
CA SER A 64 50.53 60.84 39.54
C SER A 64 49.11 60.94 38.95
N LEU A 65 48.54 62.15 38.91
CA LEU A 65 47.21 62.37 38.33
C LEU A 65 47.24 62.21 36.80
N ASN A 66 48.29 62.68 36.13
CA ASN A 66 48.47 62.45 34.70
C ASN A 66 48.65 60.95 34.40
N HIS A 67 49.43 60.22 35.20
CA HIS A 67 49.60 58.77 35.04
C HIS A 67 48.29 57.99 35.28
N CYS A 68 47.48 58.41 36.25
CA CYS A 68 46.16 57.82 36.48
C CYS A 68 45.19 58.15 35.33
N LEU A 69 45.23 59.35 34.77
CA LEU A 69 44.44 59.72 33.60
C LEU A 69 44.84 58.93 32.35
N ASP A 70 46.14 58.76 32.10
CA ASP A 70 46.63 57.95 30.98
C ASP A 70 46.19 56.48 31.11
N LYS A 71 46.22 55.92 32.33
CA LYS A 71 45.70 54.56 32.58
C LYS A 71 44.21 54.45 32.32
N VAL A 72 43.42 55.45 32.74
CA VAL A 72 41.99 55.50 32.48
C VAL A 72 41.72 55.64 30.98
N GLU A 73 42.50 56.46 30.27
CA GLU A 73 42.38 56.62 28.82
C GLU A 73 42.67 55.30 28.10
N ILE A 74 43.75 54.60 28.45
CA ILE A 74 44.11 53.31 27.88
C ILE A 74 43.02 52.26 28.17
N ALA A 75 42.53 52.20 29.41
CA ALA A 75 41.47 51.27 29.80
C ALA A 75 40.15 51.55 29.07
N LEU A 76 39.80 52.82 28.86
CA LEU A 76 38.62 53.21 28.09
C LEU A 76 38.77 52.86 26.62
N LEU A 77 39.92 53.11 26.02
CA LEU A 77 40.18 52.76 24.62
C LEU A 77 40.14 51.25 24.39
N GLU A 78 40.66 50.47 25.34
CA GLU A 78 40.62 49.01 25.29
C GLU A 78 39.19 48.47 25.47
N ALA A 79 38.43 49.00 26.43
CA ALA A 79 37.03 48.63 26.63
C ALA A 79 36.15 48.98 25.42
N VAL A 80 36.33 50.16 24.81
CA VAL A 80 35.59 50.55 23.59
C VAL A 80 35.99 49.65 22.41
N ARG A 81 37.27 49.27 22.32
CA ARG A 81 37.74 48.35 21.28
C ARG A 81 37.17 46.95 21.45
N GLU A 82 37.16 46.43 22.66
CA GLU A 82 36.61 45.11 22.96
C GLU A 82 35.10 45.08 22.73
N GLN A 83 34.38 46.07 23.25
CA GLN A 83 32.94 46.20 23.08
C GLN A 83 32.54 46.37 21.61
N SER A 84 33.29 47.15 20.84
CA SER A 84 33.05 47.26 19.40
C SER A 84 33.35 45.95 18.67
N SER A 85 34.43 45.23 19.03
CA SER A 85 34.73 43.92 18.43
C SER A 85 33.66 42.87 18.73
N ALA A 86 33.13 42.84 19.95
CA ALA A 86 32.01 41.98 20.33
C ALA A 86 30.73 42.34 19.56
N PHE A 87 30.47 43.63 19.36
CA PHE A 87 29.34 44.08 18.54
C PHE A 87 29.48 43.68 17.06
N PHE A 88 30.70 43.74 16.50
CA PHE A 88 30.95 43.28 15.13
C PHE A 88 30.81 41.77 15.00
N GLU A 89 31.32 41.00 15.97
CA GLU A 89 31.14 39.54 15.98
C GLU A 89 29.66 39.17 16.08
N GLU A 90 28.91 39.84 16.95
CA GLU A 90 27.48 39.61 17.10
C GLU A 90 26.70 40.02 15.85
N SER A 91 27.10 41.10 15.17
CA SER A 91 26.52 41.50 13.88
C SER A 91 26.78 40.47 12.77
N ILE A 92 27.97 39.86 12.76
CA ILE A 92 28.32 38.79 11.83
C ILE A 92 27.49 37.54 12.14
N ARG A 93 27.37 37.16 13.41
CA ARG A 93 26.54 36.02 13.84
C ARG A 93 25.07 36.23 13.44
N PHE A 94 24.54 37.44 13.63
CA PHE A 94 23.19 37.78 13.20
C PHE A 94 23.01 37.65 11.68
N ALA A 95 23.96 38.14 10.89
CA ALA A 95 23.93 37.98 9.43
C ALA A 95 23.97 36.51 9.00
N THR A 96 24.81 35.68 9.63
CA THR A 96 24.86 34.24 9.34
C THR A 96 23.55 33.53 9.71
N LEU A 97 22.93 33.91 10.83
CA LEU A 97 21.66 33.36 11.26
C LEU A 97 20.54 33.75 10.30
N GLN A 98 20.54 34.99 9.81
CA GLN A 98 19.59 35.42 8.79
C GLN A 98 19.73 34.59 7.50
N GLU A 99 20.95 34.35 7.02
CA GLU A 99 21.19 33.51 5.85
C GLU A 99 20.71 32.07 6.07
N TRP A 100 20.92 31.52 7.27
CA TRP A 100 20.43 30.18 7.61
C TRP A 100 18.91 30.10 7.65
N ILE A 101 18.23 31.13 8.20
CA ILE A 101 16.76 31.21 8.18
C ILE A 101 16.26 31.26 6.73
N GLU A 102 16.88 32.07 5.88
CA GLU A 102 16.51 32.16 4.47
C GLU A 102 16.71 30.82 3.73
N SER A 103 17.79 30.11 4.02
CA SER A 103 18.04 28.77 3.47
C SER A 103 17.00 27.76 3.95
N LEU A 104 16.71 27.74 5.25
CA LEU A 104 15.73 26.84 5.85
C LEU A 104 14.33 27.09 5.27
N LEU A 105 13.96 28.36 5.07
CA LEU A 105 12.68 28.73 4.46
C LEU A 105 12.58 28.24 3.01
N LYS A 106 13.67 28.35 2.23
CA LYS A 106 13.74 27.77 0.87
C LYS A 106 13.60 26.25 0.89
N GLU A 107 14.25 25.58 1.83
CA GLU A 107 14.15 24.13 1.99
C GLU A 107 12.73 23.69 2.33
N VAL A 108 12.07 24.36 3.27
CA VAL A 108 10.67 24.08 3.65
C VAL A 108 9.72 24.27 2.47
N ILE A 109 9.86 25.35 1.69
CA ILE A 109 9.06 25.56 0.47
C ILE A 109 9.32 24.44 -0.54
N SER A 110 10.59 24.05 -0.74
CA SER A 110 10.93 22.97 -1.66
C SER A 110 10.37 21.62 -1.21
N LEU A 111 10.33 21.38 0.11
CA LEU A 111 9.78 20.17 0.70
C LEU A 111 8.26 20.15 0.56
N GLN A 112 7.59 21.27 0.81
CA GLN A 112 6.14 21.41 0.59
C GLN A 112 5.79 21.11 -0.88
N ALA A 113 6.53 21.68 -1.83
CA ALA A 113 6.32 21.40 -3.25
C ALA A 113 6.51 19.92 -3.61
N LYS A 114 7.51 19.25 -3.01
CA LYS A 114 7.75 17.80 -3.20
C LYS A 114 6.68 16.94 -2.54
N VAL A 115 6.16 17.34 -1.39
CA VAL A 115 5.06 16.64 -0.71
C VAL A 115 3.78 16.78 -1.53
N ASP A 116 3.50 17.96 -2.07
CA ASP A 116 2.34 18.19 -2.92
C ASP A 116 2.44 17.41 -4.25
N SER A 117 3.62 17.32 -4.86
CA SER A 117 3.83 16.50 -6.05
C SER A 117 3.68 15.01 -5.75
N LEU A 118 4.25 14.51 -4.65
CA LEU A 118 4.07 13.13 -4.20
C LEU A 118 2.59 12.82 -3.90
N PHE A 119 1.86 13.74 -3.30
CA PHE A 119 0.44 13.55 -3.02
C PHE A 119 -0.37 13.44 -4.32
N LYS A 120 -0.05 14.28 -5.31
CA LYS A 120 -0.68 14.25 -6.63
C LYS A 120 -0.32 13.00 -7.43
N ASP A 121 0.94 12.56 -7.38
CA ASP A 121 1.47 11.52 -8.25
C ASP A 121 1.39 10.11 -7.64
N SER A 122 1.33 9.97 -6.32
CA SER A 122 1.27 8.67 -5.65
C SER A 122 -0.06 8.42 -4.94
N ILE A 123 -0.58 9.40 -4.18
CA ILE A 123 -1.77 9.18 -3.34
C ILE A 123 -3.05 9.27 -4.16
N ARG A 124 -3.12 10.17 -5.13
CA ARG A 124 -4.28 10.27 -6.03
C ARG A 124 -4.48 9.02 -6.89
N PRO A 125 -3.45 8.46 -7.56
CA PRO A 125 -3.61 7.20 -8.27
C PRO A 125 -3.82 6.01 -7.34
N MET A 126 -3.34 6.03 -6.10
CA MET A 126 -3.66 4.98 -5.12
C MET A 126 -5.16 4.92 -4.78
N LYS A 127 -5.92 5.99 -5.02
CA LYS A 127 -7.39 5.98 -4.93
C LYS A 127 -8.08 5.54 -6.23
N THR A 128 -7.47 5.75 -7.40
CA THR A 128 -8.05 5.32 -8.69
C THR A 128 -7.77 3.86 -8.97
N VAL A 129 -6.59 3.35 -8.60
CA VAL A 129 -6.19 1.94 -8.83
C VAL A 129 -7.18 0.92 -8.25
N PRO A 130 -7.74 1.08 -7.03
CA PRO A 130 -8.78 0.17 -6.53
C PRO A 130 -10.09 0.25 -7.31
N ALA A 131 -10.48 1.44 -7.78
CA ALA A 131 -11.70 1.62 -8.57
C ALA A 131 -11.54 0.99 -9.96
N ASP A 132 -10.40 1.21 -10.60
CA ASP A 132 -10.04 0.59 -11.88
C ASP A 132 -9.91 -0.94 -11.73
N HIS A 133 -9.46 -1.41 -10.56
CA HIS A 133 -9.40 -2.84 -10.25
C HIS A 133 -10.78 -3.47 -10.09
N SER A 134 -11.71 -2.81 -9.38
CA SER A 134 -13.10 -3.27 -9.29
C SER A 134 -13.77 -3.30 -10.66
N GLU A 135 -13.57 -2.27 -11.48
CA GLU A 135 -14.11 -2.23 -12.84
C GLU A 135 -13.53 -3.37 -13.69
N LYS A 136 -12.22 -3.61 -13.60
CA LYS A 136 -11.56 -4.73 -14.27
C LYS A 136 -12.12 -6.08 -13.83
N GLN A 137 -12.43 -6.26 -12.55
CA GLN A 137 -13.02 -7.49 -12.04
C GLN A 137 -14.45 -7.70 -12.57
N GLU A 138 -15.25 -6.63 -12.67
CA GLU A 138 -16.58 -6.67 -13.29
C GLU A 138 -16.47 -7.05 -14.77
N TRP A 139 -15.56 -6.44 -15.53
CA TRP A 139 -15.31 -6.80 -16.92
C TRP A 139 -14.85 -8.26 -17.09
N GLN A 140 -14.03 -8.77 -16.18
CA GLN A 140 -13.62 -10.18 -16.18
C GLN A 140 -14.82 -11.11 -15.96
N SER A 141 -15.70 -10.78 -15.01
CA SER A 141 -16.92 -11.56 -14.79
C SER A 141 -17.83 -11.57 -16.03
N VAL A 142 -17.95 -10.44 -16.73
CA VAL A 142 -18.70 -10.37 -17.98
C VAL A 142 -18.07 -11.22 -19.08
N ILE A 143 -16.73 -11.22 -19.20
CA ILE A 143 -16.01 -12.07 -20.17
C ILE A 143 -16.26 -13.55 -19.89
N GLU A 144 -16.13 -13.99 -18.63
CA GLU A 144 -16.39 -15.37 -18.23
C GLU A 144 -17.84 -15.79 -18.54
N LEU A 145 -18.81 -14.89 -18.31
CA LEU A 145 -20.20 -15.12 -18.65
C LEU A 145 -20.41 -15.26 -20.16
N LEU A 146 -19.74 -14.43 -20.95
CA LEU A 146 -19.81 -14.46 -22.41
C LEU A 146 -19.16 -15.73 -22.99
N ASP A 147 -18.04 -16.17 -22.43
CA ASP A 147 -17.36 -17.42 -22.80
C ASP A 147 -18.25 -18.62 -22.49
N ALA A 148 -18.91 -18.62 -21.32
CA ALA A 148 -19.86 -19.66 -20.98
C ALA A 148 -21.08 -19.68 -21.93
N ALA A 149 -21.56 -18.52 -22.37
CA ALA A 149 -22.62 -18.41 -23.37
C ALA A 149 -22.17 -18.94 -24.75
N ASN A 150 -20.95 -18.61 -25.17
CA ASN A 150 -20.36 -19.13 -26.41
C ASN A 150 -20.22 -20.65 -26.38
N GLU A 151 -19.78 -21.21 -25.25
CA GLU A 151 -19.67 -22.65 -25.07
C GLU A 151 -21.04 -23.35 -25.14
N LEU A 152 -22.09 -22.72 -24.60
CA LEU A 152 -23.46 -23.22 -24.74
C LEU A 152 -23.94 -23.23 -26.20
N ILE A 153 -23.61 -22.18 -26.97
CA ILE A 153 -23.94 -22.12 -28.40
C ILE A 153 -23.20 -23.21 -29.18
N ARG A 154 -21.91 -23.45 -28.86
CA ARG A 154 -21.14 -24.56 -29.43
C ARG A 154 -21.75 -25.92 -29.08
N CYS A 155 -22.13 -26.11 -27.82
CA CYS A 155 -22.82 -27.32 -27.37
C CYS A 155 -24.12 -27.54 -28.18
N LYS A 156 -24.94 -26.50 -28.35
CA LYS A 156 -26.13 -26.55 -29.20
C LYS A 156 -25.81 -26.95 -30.65
N ALA A 157 -24.78 -26.37 -31.25
CA ALA A 157 -24.36 -26.73 -32.61
C ALA A 157 -23.90 -28.20 -32.70
N SER A 158 -23.21 -28.70 -31.67
CA SER A 158 -22.76 -30.09 -31.62
C SER A 158 -23.92 -31.09 -31.52
N ILE A 159 -24.99 -30.76 -30.78
CA ILE A 159 -26.19 -31.61 -30.66
C ILE A 159 -26.82 -31.85 -32.03
N ALA A 160 -26.92 -30.82 -32.87
CA ALA A 160 -27.42 -30.97 -34.23
C ALA A 160 -26.54 -31.92 -35.08
N GLY A 161 -25.22 -31.89 -34.87
CA GLY A 161 -24.27 -32.81 -35.48
C GLY A 161 -24.48 -34.26 -35.04
N PHE A 162 -24.62 -34.51 -33.74
CA PHE A 162 -24.89 -35.84 -33.19
C PHE A 162 -26.25 -36.40 -33.66
N LEU A 163 -27.29 -35.56 -33.69
CA LEU A 163 -28.59 -35.93 -34.26
C LEU A 163 -28.50 -36.30 -35.74
N SER A 164 -27.72 -35.56 -36.53
CA SER A 164 -27.50 -35.89 -37.95
C SER A 164 -26.72 -37.18 -38.15
N ALA A 165 -25.86 -37.56 -37.19
CA ALA A 165 -25.14 -38.83 -37.18
C ALA A 165 -25.98 -39.99 -36.59
N ALA A 166 -27.21 -39.71 -36.16
CA ALA A 166 -28.10 -40.61 -35.41
C ALA A 166 -27.48 -41.14 -34.09
N ASP A 167 -26.57 -40.37 -33.49
CA ASP A 167 -25.97 -40.71 -32.19
C ASP A 167 -26.73 -40.01 -31.06
N ASP A 168 -27.91 -40.57 -30.76
CA ASP A 168 -28.87 -40.00 -29.82
C ASP A 168 -28.40 -40.06 -28.36
N LEU A 169 -27.55 -41.04 -28.00
CA LEU A 169 -26.98 -41.15 -26.64
C LEU A 169 -25.97 -40.03 -26.38
N THR A 170 -25.02 -39.81 -27.30
CA THR A 170 -24.04 -38.72 -27.16
C THR A 170 -24.71 -37.36 -27.26
N ALA A 171 -25.74 -37.23 -28.12
CA ALA A 171 -26.56 -36.02 -28.19
C ALA A 171 -27.23 -35.70 -26.85
N LEU A 172 -27.73 -36.72 -26.14
CA LEU A 172 -28.37 -36.55 -24.84
C LEU A 172 -27.37 -36.06 -23.79
N ASP A 173 -26.18 -36.65 -23.72
CA ASP A 173 -25.14 -36.23 -22.79
C ASP A 173 -24.72 -34.76 -23.02
N GLN A 174 -24.67 -34.33 -24.29
CA GLN A 174 -24.44 -32.92 -24.62
C GLN A 174 -25.56 -32.00 -24.15
N VAL A 175 -26.83 -32.42 -24.27
CA VAL A 175 -27.97 -31.65 -23.73
C VAL A 175 -27.84 -31.49 -22.21
N TYR A 176 -27.46 -32.54 -21.49
CA TYR A 176 -27.24 -32.47 -20.04
C TYR A 176 -26.07 -31.56 -19.68
N TYR A 177 -24.95 -31.65 -20.40
CA TYR A 177 -23.81 -30.77 -20.22
C TYR A 177 -24.20 -29.30 -20.42
N GLY A 178 -24.94 -28.98 -21.49
CA GLY A 178 -25.46 -27.64 -21.75
C GLY A 178 -26.38 -27.14 -20.63
N ARG A 179 -27.27 -27.99 -20.10
CA ARG A 179 -28.13 -27.66 -18.95
C ARG A 179 -27.36 -27.43 -17.66
N GLN A 180 -26.30 -28.19 -17.41
CA GLN A 180 -25.44 -27.98 -16.26
C GLN A 180 -24.73 -26.61 -16.34
N LYS A 181 -24.23 -26.25 -17.53
CA LYS A 181 -23.60 -24.94 -17.77
C LYS A 181 -24.57 -23.78 -17.62
N LEU A 182 -25.82 -23.94 -18.07
CA LEU A 182 -26.90 -22.96 -17.85
C LEU A 182 -27.16 -22.70 -16.36
N LYS A 183 -27.15 -23.75 -15.54
CA LYS A 183 -27.36 -23.65 -14.08
C LYS A 183 -26.18 -23.04 -13.34
N GLN A 184 -24.95 -23.41 -13.71
CA GLN A 184 -23.73 -22.95 -13.02
C GLN A 184 -23.52 -21.44 -13.14
N ASN A 185 -23.81 -20.87 -14.31
CA ASN A 185 -23.47 -19.47 -14.61
C ASN A 185 -24.70 -18.54 -14.61
N ASN A 186 -25.86 -18.98 -14.07
CA ASN A 186 -27.13 -18.24 -14.10
C ASN A 186 -27.53 -17.69 -15.49
N LEU A 187 -27.02 -18.31 -16.54
CA LEU A 187 -27.23 -17.91 -17.94
C LEU A 187 -28.71 -18.00 -18.35
N ALA A 188 -29.51 -18.76 -17.59
CA ALA A 188 -30.96 -18.84 -17.78
C ALA A 188 -31.69 -17.50 -17.59
N GLN A 189 -31.07 -16.53 -16.89
CA GLN A 189 -31.62 -15.18 -16.71
C GLN A 189 -31.36 -14.27 -17.93
N LEU A 190 -30.43 -14.64 -18.83
CA LEU A 190 -30.16 -13.88 -20.03
C LEU A 190 -31.27 -14.14 -21.06
N GLN A 191 -32.02 -13.09 -21.39
CA GLN A 191 -33.11 -13.14 -22.37
C GLN A 191 -32.65 -13.69 -23.73
N ALA A 192 -31.40 -13.41 -24.13
CA ALA A 192 -30.80 -13.92 -25.36
C ALA A 192 -30.65 -15.46 -25.39
N LEU A 193 -30.47 -16.10 -24.23
CA LEU A 193 -30.28 -17.55 -24.12
C LEU A 193 -31.57 -18.32 -23.80
N GLN A 194 -32.67 -17.62 -23.52
CA GLN A 194 -33.97 -18.25 -23.30
C GLN A 194 -34.43 -19.08 -24.51
N GLY A 195 -34.09 -18.63 -25.73
CA GLY A 195 -34.34 -19.40 -26.95
C GLY A 195 -33.56 -20.72 -27.00
N VAL A 196 -32.30 -20.72 -26.52
CA VAL A 196 -31.44 -21.91 -26.47
C VAL A 196 -31.99 -22.92 -25.46
N THR A 197 -32.48 -22.48 -24.30
CA THR A 197 -33.13 -23.36 -23.33
C THR A 197 -34.34 -24.07 -23.92
N LYS A 198 -35.22 -23.34 -24.60
CA LYS A 198 -36.39 -23.94 -25.29
C LYS A 198 -35.97 -24.94 -26.37
N GLN A 199 -34.89 -24.65 -27.09
CA GLN A 199 -34.36 -25.55 -28.11
C GLN A 199 -33.75 -26.81 -27.49
N LEU A 200 -33.04 -26.70 -26.37
CA LEU A 200 -32.55 -27.86 -25.61
C LEU A 200 -33.71 -28.74 -25.13
N ASP A 201 -34.82 -28.15 -24.69
CA ASP A 201 -36.03 -28.91 -24.33
C ASP A 201 -36.64 -29.64 -25.54
N GLN A 202 -36.58 -29.02 -26.73
CA GLN A 202 -37.04 -29.64 -27.97
C GLN A 202 -36.12 -30.78 -28.42
N TYR A 203 -34.80 -30.57 -28.36
CA TYR A 203 -33.83 -31.61 -28.67
C TYR A 203 -33.97 -32.80 -27.72
N GLU A 204 -34.13 -32.56 -26.41
CA GLU A 204 -34.37 -33.63 -25.44
C GLU A 204 -35.62 -34.44 -25.80
N LYS A 205 -36.74 -33.78 -26.12
CA LYS A 205 -37.97 -34.48 -26.52
C LYS A 205 -37.78 -35.31 -27.78
N LEU A 206 -37.07 -34.78 -28.78
CA LEU A 206 -36.79 -35.49 -30.02
C LEU A 206 -35.91 -36.72 -29.75
N ILE A 207 -34.81 -36.55 -29.02
CA ILE A 207 -33.88 -37.61 -28.66
C ILE A 207 -34.61 -38.71 -27.87
N VAL A 208 -35.42 -38.34 -26.88
CA VAL A 208 -36.20 -39.32 -26.08
C VAL A 208 -37.20 -40.08 -26.95
N THR A 209 -37.77 -39.44 -27.98
CA THR A 209 -38.68 -40.10 -28.92
C THR A 209 -37.93 -41.08 -29.82
N ASN A 210 -36.80 -40.66 -30.38
CA ASN A 210 -35.94 -41.53 -31.19
C ASN A 210 -35.42 -42.74 -30.40
N LEU A 211 -34.91 -42.52 -29.18
CA LEU A 211 -34.44 -43.59 -28.29
C LEU A 211 -35.56 -44.56 -27.91
N ARG A 212 -36.80 -44.06 -27.77
CA ARG A 212 -37.97 -44.90 -27.55
C ARG A 212 -38.26 -45.77 -28.77
N GLU A 213 -38.26 -45.18 -29.96
CA GLU A 213 -38.52 -45.90 -31.21
C GLU A 213 -37.44 -46.97 -31.44
N GLU A 214 -36.16 -46.63 -31.26
CA GLU A 214 -35.03 -47.55 -31.35
C GLU A 214 -35.14 -48.70 -30.34
N LEU A 215 -35.58 -48.42 -29.11
CA LEU A 215 -35.82 -49.44 -28.10
C LEU A 215 -36.95 -50.40 -28.51
N VAL A 216 -38.06 -49.89 -29.06
CA VAL A 216 -39.17 -50.71 -29.55
C VAL A 216 -38.73 -51.58 -30.73
N GLU A 217 -38.01 -51.01 -31.71
CA GLU A 217 -37.44 -51.77 -32.82
C GLU A 217 -36.50 -52.87 -32.34
N SER A 218 -35.61 -52.54 -31.39
CA SER A 218 -34.69 -53.52 -30.80
C SER A 218 -35.43 -54.68 -30.12
N PHE A 219 -36.56 -54.41 -29.44
CA PHE A 219 -37.40 -55.46 -28.85
C PHE A 219 -38.13 -56.31 -29.90
N LEU A 220 -38.61 -55.70 -30.98
CA LEU A 220 -39.27 -56.41 -32.09
C LEU A 220 -38.28 -57.31 -32.83
N ASP A 221 -37.08 -56.82 -33.13
CA ASP A 221 -35.99 -57.59 -33.76
C ASP A 221 -35.50 -58.73 -32.86
N TRP A 222 -35.46 -58.50 -31.54
CA TRP A 222 -35.14 -59.56 -30.59
C TRP A 222 -36.21 -60.67 -30.59
N ASN A 223 -37.49 -60.31 -30.67
CA ASN A 223 -38.57 -61.29 -30.75
C ASN A 223 -38.59 -62.04 -32.10
N ALA A 224 -38.28 -61.36 -33.21
CA ALA A 224 -38.17 -61.95 -34.54
C ALA A 224 -36.99 -62.93 -34.64
N SER A 225 -35.87 -62.63 -33.98
CA SER A 225 -34.69 -63.51 -33.93
C SER A 225 -34.90 -64.73 -33.02
N LEU A 226 -35.67 -64.62 -31.92
CA LEU A 226 -36.00 -65.76 -31.06
C LEU A 226 -37.00 -66.74 -31.70
N SER A 227 -37.89 -66.25 -32.55
CA SER A 227 -39.00 -67.04 -33.11
C SER A 227 -38.61 -67.93 -34.30
N GLY A 228 -37.34 -67.94 -34.73
CA GLY A 228 -36.83 -68.88 -35.73
C GLY A 228 -37.56 -68.85 -37.07
N SER A 229 -38.31 -67.78 -37.36
CA SER A 229 -39.13 -67.67 -38.55
C SER A 229 -38.29 -67.14 -39.72
N THR A 230 -37.90 -68.06 -40.59
CA THR A 230 -37.37 -67.79 -41.94
C THR A 230 -38.48 -67.19 -42.83
N ASN A 231 -38.89 -65.94 -42.58
CA ASN A 231 -39.73 -65.20 -43.51
C ASN A 231 -38.98 -63.95 -44.02
N PRO A 232 -38.61 -63.91 -45.32
CA PRO A 232 -37.91 -62.78 -45.90
C PRO A 232 -38.94 -61.77 -46.37
N SER A 233 -39.45 -60.92 -45.49
CA SER A 233 -40.28 -59.80 -45.95
C SER A 233 -40.17 -58.61 -44.99
N ALA A 234 -39.55 -57.56 -45.52
CA ALA A 234 -39.53 -56.19 -45.03
C ALA A 234 -38.64 -55.88 -43.81
N SER A 235 -37.36 -56.24 -43.89
CA SER A 235 -36.32 -55.52 -43.15
C SER A 235 -35.96 -54.24 -43.90
N TYR A 236 -36.55 -53.11 -43.51
CA TYR A 236 -35.84 -51.83 -43.57
C TYR A 236 -34.81 -51.82 -42.44
N SER A 237 -33.82 -52.72 -42.52
CA SER A 237 -32.64 -52.64 -41.68
C SER A 237 -31.82 -51.46 -42.17
N PHE A 238 -31.91 -50.33 -41.47
CA PHE A 238 -30.89 -49.28 -41.55
C PHE A 238 -29.59 -49.90 -41.00
N SER A 239 -28.90 -50.62 -41.86
CA SER A 239 -27.67 -51.33 -41.56
C SER A 239 -26.60 -50.30 -41.23
N ARG A 240 -26.41 -50.06 -39.93
CA ARG A 240 -25.20 -49.43 -39.40
C ARG A 240 -24.06 -50.41 -39.60
N THR A 241 -23.26 -50.13 -40.61
CA THR A 241 -22.04 -50.86 -40.97
C THR A 241 -21.04 -50.86 -39.83
N THR A 242 -20.88 -52.00 -39.17
CA THR A 242 -19.55 -52.59 -38.95
C THR A 242 -19.65 -54.10 -39.16
N ALA A 243 -18.60 -54.65 -39.75
CA ALA A 243 -18.62 -55.94 -40.41
C ALA A 243 -18.33 -57.10 -39.43
N THR A 244 -18.81 -58.28 -39.86
CA THR A 244 -18.21 -59.61 -39.65
C THR A 244 -18.29 -60.25 -38.25
N GLY A 245 -19.21 -61.21 -38.10
CA GLY A 245 -18.98 -62.44 -37.32
C GLY A 245 -19.86 -62.68 -36.09
N GLY A 246 -20.72 -63.70 -36.17
CA GLY A 246 -21.21 -64.45 -35.00
C GLY A 246 -22.46 -63.90 -34.30
N GLY A 247 -23.60 -64.56 -34.51
CA GLY A 247 -24.90 -64.24 -33.89
C GLY A 247 -24.97 -64.32 -32.35
N ALA A 248 -23.88 -64.65 -31.65
CA ALA A 248 -23.78 -64.52 -30.19
C ALA A 248 -23.21 -63.16 -29.74
N GLY A 249 -22.34 -62.53 -30.55
CA GLY A 249 -21.75 -61.22 -30.24
C GLY A 249 -22.71 -60.07 -30.46
N GLN A 250 -23.50 -60.13 -31.53
CA GLN A 250 -24.52 -59.12 -31.84
C GLN A 250 -25.61 -59.02 -30.77
N ASN A 251 -26.00 -60.14 -30.15
CA ASN A 251 -26.96 -60.12 -29.05
C ASN A 251 -26.37 -59.47 -27.78
N ALA A 252 -25.07 -59.66 -27.50
CA ALA A 252 -24.43 -59.02 -26.35
C ALA A 252 -24.26 -57.50 -26.55
N GLU A 253 -23.89 -57.07 -27.76
CA GLU A 253 -23.81 -55.64 -28.13
C GLU A 253 -25.19 -54.98 -28.13
N ASN A 254 -26.22 -55.64 -28.66
CA ASN A 254 -27.60 -55.15 -28.59
C ASN A 254 -28.10 -55.06 -27.14
N LEU A 255 -27.79 -56.03 -26.27
CA LEU A 255 -28.14 -55.97 -24.85
C LEU A 255 -27.43 -54.83 -24.11
N ALA A 256 -26.16 -54.57 -24.42
CA ALA A 256 -25.43 -53.43 -23.86
C ALA A 256 -26.06 -52.10 -24.30
N ARG A 257 -26.36 -51.97 -25.59
CA ARG A 257 -27.00 -50.78 -26.16
C ARG A 257 -28.41 -50.54 -25.60
N VAL A 258 -29.23 -51.59 -25.49
CA VAL A 258 -30.57 -51.50 -24.87
C VAL A 258 -30.46 -51.11 -23.40
N ARG A 259 -29.47 -51.62 -22.66
CA ARG A 259 -29.21 -51.20 -21.27
C ARG A 259 -28.88 -49.71 -21.20
N ASP A 260 -28.02 -49.22 -22.10
CA ASP A 260 -27.63 -47.81 -22.15
C ASP A 260 -28.81 -46.90 -22.50
N ILE A 261 -29.66 -47.32 -23.45
CA ILE A 261 -30.91 -46.63 -23.80
C ILE A 261 -31.88 -46.60 -22.61
N ILE A 262 -32.06 -47.71 -21.90
CA ILE A 262 -32.90 -47.77 -20.70
C ILE A 262 -32.35 -46.83 -19.61
N GLN A 263 -31.04 -46.81 -19.40
CA GLN A 263 -30.40 -45.92 -18.43
C GLN A 263 -30.59 -44.44 -18.81
N ALA A 264 -30.45 -44.09 -20.08
CA ALA A 264 -30.70 -42.76 -20.61
C ALA A 264 -32.18 -42.34 -20.44
N LEU A 265 -33.13 -43.20 -20.81
CA LEU A 265 -34.56 -42.95 -20.66
C LEU A 265 -35.01 -42.85 -19.20
N THR A 266 -34.34 -43.58 -18.30
CA THR A 266 -34.58 -43.48 -16.84
C THR A 266 -34.14 -42.12 -16.31
N LYS A 267 -33.00 -41.59 -16.76
CA LYS A 267 -32.53 -40.24 -16.38
C LYS A 267 -33.50 -39.14 -16.85
N CYS A 268 -34.14 -39.33 -18.01
CA CYS A 268 -35.09 -38.38 -18.59
C CYS A 268 -36.56 -38.58 -18.15
N GLN A 269 -36.85 -39.47 -17.19
CA GLN A 269 -38.22 -39.85 -16.79
C GLN A 269 -39.11 -40.41 -17.92
N GLY A 270 -38.56 -40.68 -19.11
CA GLY A 270 -39.29 -41.17 -20.29
C GLY A 270 -39.66 -42.66 -20.23
N LEU A 271 -39.03 -43.41 -19.32
CA LEU A 271 -39.28 -44.84 -19.14
C LEU A 271 -40.72 -45.15 -18.68
N GLY A 272 -41.33 -44.28 -17.87
CA GLY A 272 -42.70 -44.48 -17.37
C GLY A 272 -43.74 -44.40 -18.49
N VAL A 273 -43.57 -43.47 -19.42
CA VAL A 273 -44.48 -43.25 -20.56
C VAL A 273 -44.34 -44.35 -21.61
N THR A 274 -43.13 -44.86 -21.80
CA THR A 274 -42.86 -45.98 -22.72
C THR A 274 -43.43 -47.29 -22.22
N VAL A 275 -43.29 -47.58 -20.93
CA VAL A 275 -43.90 -48.77 -20.29
C VAL A 275 -45.43 -48.67 -20.28
N GLN A 276 -46.00 -47.49 -20.05
CA GLN A 276 -47.46 -47.28 -20.12
C GLN A 276 -48.05 -47.44 -21.52
N ALA A 277 -47.27 -47.21 -22.58
CA ALA A 277 -47.72 -47.43 -23.95
C ALA A 277 -47.63 -48.89 -24.40
N PHE A 278 -47.01 -49.75 -23.58
CA PHE A 278 -46.82 -51.18 -23.86
C PHE A 278 -47.76 -52.09 -23.05
N ASN A 279 -48.38 -51.57 -21.98
CA ASN A 279 -49.50 -52.20 -21.26
C ASN A 279 -50.84 -51.80 -21.90
#